data_AF-A0AAN4Q1H1-F1
#
_entry.id   AF-A0AAN4Q1H1-F1
#
_cell.length_a   1.000
_cell.length_b   1.000
_cell.length_c   1.000
_cell.angle_alpha   90.00
_cell.angle_beta   90.00
_cell.angle_gamma   90.00
#
_symmetry.space_group_name_H-M   'P 1'
#
loop_
_entity.id
_entity.type
_entity.pdbx_description
1 polymer ?
#
loop_
_entity_poly.entity_id
_entity_poly.type
_entity_poly.pdbx_seq_one_letter_code
_entity_poly.pdbx_strand_id
1 'polypeptide(L)'
;MTQQEFNDPLWRTILSGAQMLFVAFGALVLMPLITGLDPNVALFTAGLGTLLFQIVTGRQVPVFLASSFAFITPIILAKGQFGLAATMGGVMAAGFVYTFLGLAVKIKGTGFIDRLLPPVVIGPVIISIGLAMAPIAANMAMGKTGDGAVLIPYQTAMLISMPALLTTLIVAVFGKGIFRLVPIISGVLVGFALSFYFGVVDTPRRLPTQPGWPYRISPHRNSTGRRFCSSFRSPWRRPSSTSAA
;
A
#
# COMPACT_ATOMS: atom_id res chain seq x y z
N MET A 1 -8.34 -19.55 -19.49
CA MET A 1 -9.55 -19.41 -18.66
C MET A 1 -10.73 -19.51 -19.59
N THR A 2 -11.45 -20.62 -19.49
CA THR A 2 -12.56 -21.03 -20.38
C THR A 2 -13.79 -20.15 -20.19
N GLN A 3 -14.64 -20.10 -21.23
CA GLN A 3 -15.92 -19.40 -21.40
C GLN A 3 -16.99 -19.60 -20.27
N GLN A 4 -16.64 -20.08 -19.08
CA GLN A 4 -17.58 -20.36 -17.98
C GLN A 4 -17.89 -19.14 -17.08
N GLU A 5 -17.01 -18.14 -16.98
CA GLU A 5 -17.23 -16.95 -16.12
C GLU A 5 -18.36 -16.02 -16.63
N PHE A 6 -18.69 -16.05 -17.92
CA PHE A 6 -19.74 -15.17 -18.48
C PHE A 6 -21.17 -15.69 -18.21
N ASN A 7 -21.31 -16.88 -17.64
CA ASN A 7 -22.62 -17.48 -17.31
C ASN A 7 -22.83 -17.66 -15.80
N ASP A 8 -21.95 -17.10 -14.97
CA ASP A 8 -22.18 -17.05 -13.53
C ASP A 8 -23.25 -15.97 -13.22
N PRO A 9 -24.17 -16.23 -12.27
CA PRO A 9 -25.14 -15.22 -11.86
C PRO A 9 -24.42 -13.95 -11.39
N LEU A 10 -24.90 -12.78 -11.84
CA LEU A 10 -24.34 -11.45 -11.54
C LEU A 10 -23.90 -11.28 -10.08
N TRP A 11 -24.65 -11.86 -9.14
CA TRP A 11 -24.34 -11.82 -7.71
C TRP A 11 -22.98 -12.46 -7.38
N ARG A 12 -22.60 -13.58 -8.02
CA ARG A 12 -21.31 -14.26 -7.82
C ARG A 12 -20.15 -13.43 -8.35
N THR A 13 -20.32 -12.81 -9.51
CA THR A 13 -19.31 -11.91 -10.12
C THR A 13 -19.09 -10.66 -9.27
N ILE A 14 -20.16 -10.10 -8.71
CA ILE A 14 -20.06 -8.97 -7.78
C ILE A 14 -19.33 -9.39 -6.51
N LEU A 15 -19.65 -10.57 -5.96
CA LEU A 15 -19.01 -11.09 -4.75
C LEU A 15 -17.52 -11.37 -4.95
N SER A 16 -17.14 -12.01 -6.07
CA SER A 16 -15.75 -12.33 -6.38
C SER A 16 -14.93 -11.06 -6.67
N GLY A 17 -15.51 -10.09 -7.36
CA GLY A 17 -14.90 -8.77 -7.58
C GLY A 17 -14.67 -8.01 -6.27
N ALA A 18 -15.67 -8.00 -5.38
CA ALA A 18 -15.54 -7.39 -4.06
C ALA A 18 -14.44 -8.08 -3.22
N GLN A 19 -14.34 -9.40 -3.28
CA GLN A 19 -13.27 -10.15 -2.59
C GLN A 19 -11.88 -9.77 -3.10
N MET A 20 -11.68 -9.68 -4.41
CA MET A 20 -10.40 -9.22 -5.00
C MET A 20 -10.08 -7.78 -4.56
N LEU A 21 -11.07 -6.90 -4.53
CA LEU A 21 -10.90 -5.52 -4.06
C LEU A 21 -10.45 -5.47 -2.59
N PHE A 22 -11.12 -6.20 -1.69
CA PHE A 22 -10.75 -6.24 -0.26
C PHE A 22 -9.34 -6.82 -0.04
N VAL A 23 -8.95 -7.82 -0.82
CA VAL A 23 -7.60 -8.38 -0.76
C VAL A 23 -6.55 -7.38 -1.24
N ALA A 24 -6.80 -6.68 -2.35
CA ALA A 24 -5.88 -5.68 -2.90
C ALA A 24 -5.84 -4.37 -2.08
N PHE A 25 -6.88 -4.08 -1.31
CA PHE A 25 -7.03 -2.86 -0.52
C PHE A 25 -5.84 -2.59 0.39
N GLY A 26 -5.31 -3.62 1.05
CA GLY A 26 -4.15 -3.49 1.93
C GLY A 26 -2.93 -2.91 1.20
N ALA A 27 -2.61 -3.45 0.03
CA ALA A 27 -1.51 -2.97 -0.81
C ALA A 27 -1.77 -1.58 -1.40
N LEU A 28 -3.01 -1.35 -1.86
CA LEU A 28 -3.46 -0.09 -2.47
C LEU A 28 -3.34 1.10 -1.53
N VAL A 29 -3.65 0.90 -0.25
CA VAL A 29 -3.61 1.96 0.77
C VAL A 29 -2.23 2.09 1.39
N LEU A 30 -1.47 1.00 1.49
CA LEU A 30 -0.13 0.99 2.07
C LEU A 30 0.83 1.96 1.38
N MET A 31 0.89 1.95 0.05
CA MET A 31 1.84 2.77 -0.70
C MET A 31 1.58 4.29 -0.58
N PRO A 32 0.34 4.79 -0.76
CA PRO A 32 0.00 6.19 -0.50
C PRO A 32 0.30 6.63 0.94
N LEU A 33 -0.02 5.77 1.93
CA LEU A 33 0.25 6.08 3.34
C LEU A 33 1.74 6.27 3.61
N ILE A 34 2.59 5.40 3.09
CA ILE A 34 4.04 5.49 3.28
C ILE A 34 4.63 6.70 2.54
N THR A 35 4.13 7.00 1.34
CA THR A 35 4.61 8.12 0.54
C THR A 35 4.01 9.48 0.96
N GLY A 36 3.01 9.46 1.85
CA GLY A 36 2.27 10.64 2.30
C GLY A 36 1.37 11.24 1.22
N LEU A 37 0.85 10.40 0.33
CA LEU A 37 -0.20 10.73 -0.64
C LEU A 37 -1.58 10.39 -0.06
N ASP A 38 -2.63 11.03 -0.57
CA ASP A 38 -4.00 10.76 -0.12
C ASP A 38 -4.47 9.37 -0.62
N PRO A 39 -4.77 8.42 0.30
CA PRO A 39 -5.23 7.09 -0.09
C PRO A 39 -6.57 7.10 -0.82
N ASN A 40 -7.45 8.07 -0.57
CA ASN A 40 -8.76 8.16 -1.22
C ASN A 40 -8.60 8.48 -2.71
N VAL A 41 -7.68 9.39 -3.04
CA VAL A 41 -7.37 9.74 -4.44
C VAL A 41 -6.71 8.55 -5.14
N ALA A 42 -5.81 7.84 -4.45
CA ALA A 42 -5.19 6.63 -5.00
C ALA A 42 -6.21 5.50 -5.26
N LEU A 43 -7.13 5.26 -4.33
CA LEU A 43 -8.20 4.26 -4.50
C LEU A 43 -9.15 4.62 -5.66
N PHE A 44 -9.54 5.90 -5.74
CA PHE A 44 -10.40 6.38 -6.82
C PHE A 44 -9.75 6.22 -8.19
N THR A 45 -8.48 6.62 -8.32
CA THR A 45 -7.72 6.53 -9.58
C THR A 45 -7.37 5.09 -9.95
N ALA A 46 -7.08 4.21 -8.99
CA ALA A 46 -6.87 2.78 -9.24
C ALA A 46 -8.15 2.09 -9.77
N GLY A 47 -9.31 2.41 -9.18
CA GLY A 47 -10.60 1.92 -9.65
C GLY A 47 -10.95 2.41 -11.05
N LEU A 48 -10.79 3.71 -11.30
CA LEU A 48 -11.02 4.31 -12.63
C LEU A 48 -10.05 3.76 -13.68
N GLY A 49 -8.77 3.61 -13.33
CA GLY A 49 -7.76 3.01 -14.20
C GLY A 49 -8.08 1.56 -14.55
N THR A 50 -8.56 0.78 -13.58
CA THR A 50 -8.97 -0.62 -13.81
C THR A 50 -10.18 -0.70 -14.74
N LEU A 51 -11.18 0.17 -14.58
CA LEU A 51 -12.33 0.27 -15.48
C LEU A 51 -11.89 0.62 -16.92
N LEU A 52 -11.03 1.64 -17.06
CA LEU A 52 -10.50 2.06 -18.36
C LEU A 52 -9.68 0.94 -19.02
N PHE A 53 -8.83 0.26 -18.26
CA PHE A 53 -8.06 -0.90 -18.73
C PHE A 53 -9.00 -2.00 -19.23
N GLN A 54 -10.05 -2.32 -18.49
CA GLN A 54 -10.95 -3.40 -18.87
C GLN A 54 -11.77 -3.09 -20.13
N ILE A 55 -12.13 -1.82 -20.34
CA ILE A 55 -12.79 -1.33 -21.57
C ILE A 55 -11.83 -1.44 -22.75
N VAL A 56 -10.59 -0.97 -22.61
CA VAL A 56 -9.59 -0.99 -23.69
C VAL A 56 -9.17 -2.41 -24.08
N THR A 57 -9.05 -3.32 -23.12
CA THR A 57 -8.65 -4.73 -23.34
C THR A 57 -9.84 -5.65 -23.66
N GLY A 58 -11.06 -5.12 -23.75
CA GLY A 58 -12.24 -5.90 -24.13
C GLY A 58 -12.56 -7.06 -23.17
N ARG A 59 -12.32 -6.89 -21.86
CA ARG A 59 -12.58 -7.90 -20.82
C ARG A 59 -11.83 -9.24 -20.98
N GLN A 60 -10.78 -9.29 -21.80
CA GLN A 60 -10.06 -10.55 -22.08
C GLN A 60 -9.12 -10.99 -20.96
N VAL A 61 -8.59 -10.04 -20.18
CA VAL A 61 -7.64 -10.31 -19.10
C VAL A 61 -8.18 -9.73 -17.79
N PRO A 62 -8.44 -10.56 -16.76
CA PRO A 62 -8.91 -10.10 -15.47
C PRO A 62 -7.73 -9.55 -14.66
N VAL A 63 -7.41 -8.27 -14.85
CA VAL A 63 -6.32 -7.58 -14.10
C VAL A 63 -6.92 -6.46 -13.28
N PHE A 64 -6.50 -6.37 -12.03
CA PHE A 64 -6.81 -5.27 -11.13
C PHE A 64 -5.57 -4.38 -10.96
N LEU A 65 -5.68 -3.09 -11.29
CA LEU A 65 -4.56 -2.17 -11.17
C LEU A 65 -4.39 -1.74 -9.71
N ALA A 66 -3.19 -1.94 -9.18
CA ALA A 66 -2.82 -1.52 -7.83
C ALA A 66 -1.60 -0.58 -7.86
N SER A 67 -1.41 0.17 -6.77
CA SER A 67 -0.20 0.98 -6.59
C SER A 67 1.04 0.09 -6.60
N SER A 68 1.98 0.38 -7.49
CA SER A 68 3.19 -0.42 -7.65
C SER A 68 4.19 -0.13 -6.53
N PHE A 69 4.55 -1.18 -5.78
CA PHE A 69 5.53 -1.11 -4.70
C PHE A 69 6.94 -0.73 -5.16
N ALA A 70 7.27 -0.95 -6.43
CA ALA A 70 8.55 -0.54 -7.01
C ALA A 70 8.74 0.99 -6.98
N PHE A 71 7.66 1.77 -6.89
CA PHE A 71 7.72 3.23 -6.86
C PHE A 71 7.88 3.83 -5.45
N ILE A 72 7.83 3.03 -4.37
CA ILE A 72 7.93 3.56 -3.00
C ILE A 72 9.26 4.28 -2.78
N THR A 73 10.39 3.58 -3.00
CA THR A 73 11.73 4.14 -2.81
C THR A 73 12.00 5.39 -3.66
N PRO A 74 11.77 5.39 -5.00
CA PRO A 74 12.03 6.58 -5.80
C PRO A 74 11.12 7.75 -5.46
N ILE A 75 9.85 7.52 -5.07
CA ILE A 75 8.94 8.61 -4.66
C ILE A 75 9.39 9.24 -3.35
N ILE A 76 9.82 8.47 -2.35
CA ILE A 76 10.32 9.01 -1.08
C ILE A 76 11.57 9.88 -1.32
N LEU A 77 12.51 9.38 -2.14
CA LEU A 77 13.74 10.11 -2.47
C LEU A 77 13.46 11.39 -3.28
N ALA A 78 12.64 11.28 -4.33
CA ALA A 78 12.27 12.42 -5.17
C ALA A 78 11.50 13.48 -4.37
N LYS A 79 10.61 13.06 -3.47
CA LYS A 79 9.87 13.96 -2.58
C LYS A 79 10.81 14.71 -1.64
N GLY A 80 11.83 14.03 -1.11
CA GLY A 80 12.84 14.63 -0.24
C GLY A 80 13.74 15.66 -0.93
N GLN A 81 14.03 15.48 -2.22
CA GLN A 81 14.93 16.36 -2.97
C GLN A 81 14.21 17.47 -3.75
N PHE A 82 13.09 17.14 -4.41
CA PHE A 82 12.41 18.01 -5.38
C PHE A 82 11.00 18.43 -4.94
N GLY A 83 10.51 17.90 -3.81
CA GLY A 83 9.17 18.16 -3.32
C GLY A 83 8.07 17.35 -4.02
N LEU A 84 6.85 17.48 -3.51
CA LEU A 84 5.72 16.64 -3.94
C LEU A 84 5.28 16.92 -5.38
N ALA A 85 5.20 18.20 -5.77
CA ALA A 85 4.72 18.60 -7.10
C ALA A 85 5.63 18.08 -8.23
N ALA A 86 6.95 18.22 -8.07
CA ALA A 86 7.92 17.69 -9.03
C ALA A 86 7.88 16.16 -9.10
N THR A 87 7.70 15.49 -7.96
CA THR A 87 7.60 14.02 -7.91
C THR A 87 6.36 13.53 -8.65
N MET A 88 5.20 14.18 -8.49
CA MET A 88 3.98 13.84 -9.23
C MET A 88 4.14 14.06 -10.73
N GLY A 89 4.81 15.14 -11.14
CA GLY A 89 5.17 15.38 -12.55
C GLY A 89 6.09 14.27 -13.11
N GLY A 90 7.06 13.81 -12.33
CA GLY A 90 7.94 12.69 -12.70
C GLY A 90 7.19 11.36 -12.85
N VAL A 91 6.25 11.06 -11.95
CA VAL A 91 5.38 9.88 -12.06
C VAL A 91 4.48 9.98 -13.30
N MET A 92 3.96 11.16 -13.61
CA MET A 92 3.18 11.39 -14.85
C MET A 92 4.04 11.16 -16.09
N ALA A 93 5.28 11.65 -16.12
CA ALA A 93 6.23 11.41 -17.20
C ALA A 93 6.56 9.92 -17.37
N ALA A 94 6.75 9.19 -16.27
CA ALA A 94 6.93 7.73 -16.31
C ALA A 94 5.72 7.01 -16.92
N GLY A 95 4.50 7.47 -16.63
CA GLY A 95 3.27 6.98 -17.26
C GLY A 95 3.26 7.14 -18.79
N PHE A 96 3.73 8.29 -19.29
CA PHE A 96 3.90 8.50 -20.73
C PHE A 96 4.92 7.53 -21.34
N VAL A 97 6.05 7.29 -20.67
CA VAL A 97 7.05 6.31 -21.11
C VAL A 97 6.43 4.91 -21.22
N TYR A 98 5.60 4.50 -20.26
CA TYR A 98 4.86 3.22 -20.36
C TYR A 98 3.90 3.18 -21.55
N THR A 99 3.25 4.29 -21.87
CA THR A 99 2.35 4.38 -23.04
C THR A 99 3.14 4.26 -24.34
N PHE A 100 4.28 4.94 -24.46
CA PHE A 100 5.17 4.82 -25.62
C PHE A 100 5.74 3.40 -25.76
N LEU A 101 6.15 2.78 -24.66
CA LEU A 101 6.63 1.40 -24.67
C LEU A 101 5.52 0.44 -25.10
N GLY A 102 4.29 0.61 -24.60
CA GLY A 102 3.13 -0.16 -25.03
C GLY A 102 2.83 -0.01 -26.53
N LEU A 103 2.96 1.20 -27.07
CA LEU A 103 2.80 1.45 -28.50
C LEU A 103 3.92 0.81 -29.33
N ALA A 104 5.17 0.89 -28.86
CA ALA A 104 6.31 0.26 -29.52
C ALA A 104 6.15 -1.26 -29.58
N VAL A 105 5.64 -1.88 -28.52
CA VAL A 105 5.32 -3.31 -28.46
C VAL A 105 4.23 -3.68 -29.46
N LYS A 106 3.20 -2.84 -29.61
CA LYS A 106 2.14 -3.04 -30.60
C LYS A 106 2.67 -3.08 -32.04
N ILE A 107 3.70 -2.28 -32.36
CA ILE A 107 4.29 -2.19 -33.70
C ILE A 107 5.32 -3.30 -33.94
N LYS A 108 6.20 -3.57 -32.96
CA LYS A 108 7.36 -4.46 -33.12
C LYS A 108 7.07 -5.94 -32.79
N GLY A 109 5.89 -6.22 -32.24
CA GLY A 109 5.49 -7.56 -31.82
C GLY A 109 5.99 -7.93 -30.41
N THR A 110 5.36 -8.95 -29.82
CA THR A 110 5.60 -9.37 -28.42
C THR A 110 6.99 -9.97 -28.19
N GLY A 111 7.63 -10.55 -29.22
CA GLY A 111 8.95 -11.17 -29.11
C GLY A 111 10.08 -10.22 -28.72
N PHE A 112 9.89 -8.90 -28.87
CA PHE A 112 10.83 -7.92 -28.35
C PHE A 112 10.88 -7.92 -26.81
N ILE A 113 9.74 -8.08 -26.15
CA ILE A 113 9.66 -8.14 -24.68
C ILE A 113 10.29 -9.42 -24.17
N ASP A 114 9.98 -10.57 -24.78
CA ASP A 114 10.50 -11.86 -24.31
C ASP A 114 12.03 -11.95 -24.41
N ARG A 115 12.62 -11.22 -25.37
CA ARG A 115 14.08 -11.09 -25.52
C ARG A 115 14.69 -10.07 -24.56
N LEU A 116 13.98 -8.99 -24.24
CA LEU A 116 14.44 -7.94 -23.32
C LEU A 116 14.30 -8.35 -21.86
N LEU A 117 13.21 -9.05 -21.53
CA LEU A 117 12.82 -9.49 -20.19
C LEU A 117 12.54 -11.00 -20.20
N PRO A 118 13.56 -11.85 -20.40
CA PRO A 118 13.36 -13.29 -20.33
C PRO A 118 12.91 -13.69 -18.91
N PRO A 119 12.23 -14.85 -18.74
CA PRO A 119 11.72 -15.29 -17.44
C PRO A 119 12.79 -15.35 -16.33
N VAL A 120 14.05 -15.60 -16.71
CA VAL A 120 15.22 -15.60 -15.81
C VAL A 120 15.49 -14.23 -15.17
N VAL A 121 14.99 -13.12 -15.75
CA VAL A 121 15.09 -11.77 -15.19
C VAL A 121 13.81 -11.39 -14.44
N ILE A 122 12.65 -11.71 -15.01
CA ILE A 122 11.36 -11.33 -14.41
C ILE A 122 11.20 -11.93 -13.01
N GLY A 123 11.53 -13.21 -12.82
CA GLY A 123 11.42 -13.89 -11.52
C GLY A 123 12.23 -13.19 -10.41
N PRO A 124 13.56 -13.03 -10.58
CA PRO A 124 14.39 -12.32 -9.61
C PRO A 124 13.97 -10.88 -9.35
N VAL A 125 13.51 -10.15 -10.36
CA VAL A 125 13.02 -8.76 -10.19
C VAL A 125 11.77 -8.72 -9.31
N ILE A 126 10.83 -9.65 -9.48
CA ILE A 126 9.63 -9.72 -8.63
C ILE A 126 10.03 -10.10 -7.19
N ILE A 127 10.94 -11.06 -7.01
CA ILE A 127 11.43 -11.47 -5.69
C ILE A 127 12.13 -10.31 -4.98
N SER A 128 12.96 -9.53 -5.69
CA SER A 128 13.68 -8.40 -5.10
C SER A 128 12.75 -7.26 -4.68
N ILE A 129 11.68 -7.00 -5.45
CA ILE A 129 10.62 -6.06 -5.05
C ILE A 129 9.93 -6.54 -3.76
N GLY A 130 9.60 -7.83 -3.67
CA GLY A 130 9.01 -8.41 -2.47
C GLY A 130 9.93 -8.31 -1.25
N LEU A 131 11.21 -8.65 -1.41
CA LEU A 131 12.21 -8.58 -0.35
C LEU A 131 12.46 -7.14 0.12
N ALA A 132 12.42 -6.16 -0.78
CA ALA A 132 12.52 -4.74 -0.43
C ALA A 132 11.34 -4.24 0.41
N MET A 133 10.16 -4.85 0.29
CA MET A 133 8.96 -4.51 1.05
C MET A 133 8.82 -5.25 2.39
N ALA A 134 9.52 -6.37 2.54
CA ALA A 134 9.54 -7.14 3.79
C ALA A 134 9.86 -6.30 5.06
N PRO A 135 10.88 -5.41 5.10
CA PRO A 135 11.16 -4.62 6.30
C PRO A 135 10.04 -3.62 6.63
N ILE A 136 9.37 -3.08 5.62
CA ILE A 136 8.23 -2.16 5.81
C ILE A 136 7.07 -2.90 6.47
N ALA A 137 6.72 -4.08 5.94
CA ALA A 137 5.68 -4.92 6.51
C ALA A 137 6.01 -5.35 7.94
N ALA A 138 7.27 -5.73 8.22
CA ALA A 138 7.71 -6.10 9.56
C ALA A 138 7.64 -4.91 10.54
N ASN A 139 8.07 -3.71 10.12
CA ASN A 139 7.97 -2.50 10.95
C ASN A 139 6.52 -2.17 11.30
N MET A 140 5.60 -2.27 10.32
CA MET A 140 4.18 -2.07 10.57
C MET A 140 3.57 -3.13 11.49
N ALA A 141 3.97 -4.40 11.36
CA ALA A 141 3.55 -5.47 12.26
C ALA A 141 4.04 -5.27 13.71
N MET A 142 5.17 -4.59 13.89
CA MET A 142 5.73 -4.21 15.20
C MET A 142 5.16 -2.90 15.77
N GLY A 143 4.17 -2.28 15.12
CA GLY A 143 3.56 -1.03 15.58
C GLY A 143 4.39 0.22 15.30
N LYS A 144 5.33 0.13 14.36
CA LYS A 144 6.16 1.24 13.89
C LYS A 144 5.67 1.74 12.53
N THR A 145 5.77 3.05 12.27
CA THR A 145 5.57 3.62 10.92
C THR A 145 6.65 3.08 9.97
N GLY A 146 6.43 3.20 8.65
CA GLY A 146 7.45 2.91 7.63
C GLY A 146 8.83 3.56 7.89
N ASP A 147 8.85 4.69 8.60
CA ASP A 147 10.06 5.43 9.02
C ASP A 147 10.60 5.06 10.43
N GLY A 148 10.03 4.04 11.09
CA GLY A 148 10.49 3.53 12.38
C GLY A 148 9.94 4.24 13.62
N ALA A 149 9.08 5.26 13.46
CA ALA A 149 8.41 5.93 14.58
C ALA A 149 7.41 5.01 15.28
N VAL A 150 7.45 4.94 16.61
CA VAL A 150 6.55 4.07 17.41
C VAL A 150 5.16 4.70 17.47
N LEU A 151 4.15 4.04 16.90
CA LEU A 151 2.75 4.47 16.96
C LEU A 151 1.98 3.72 18.07
N ILE A 152 2.27 2.42 18.23
CA ILE A 152 1.60 1.50 19.15
C ILE A 152 2.68 0.80 20.01
N PRO A 153 2.43 0.55 21.32
CA PRO A 153 3.34 -0.22 22.15
C PRO A 153 3.67 -1.57 21.49
N TYR A 154 4.97 -1.90 21.43
CA TYR A 154 5.48 -3.09 20.74
C TYR A 154 4.77 -4.39 21.17
N GLN A 155 4.52 -4.54 22.46
CA GLN A 155 3.86 -5.73 23.03
C GLN A 155 2.43 -5.89 22.50
N THR A 156 1.65 -4.80 22.45
CA THR A 156 0.27 -4.80 21.94
C THR A 156 0.24 -5.03 20.44
N ALA A 157 1.14 -4.40 19.68
CA ALA A 157 1.22 -4.59 18.24
C ALA A 157 1.55 -6.04 17.85
N MET A 158 2.51 -6.65 18.56
CA MET A 158 2.91 -8.04 18.32
C MET A 158 1.81 -9.05 18.70
N LEU A 159 1.06 -8.77 19.77
CA LEU A 159 -0.11 -9.55 20.18
C LEU A 159 -1.27 -9.48 19.18
N ILE A 160 -1.35 -8.44 18.35
CA ILE A 160 -2.38 -8.33 17.29
C ILE A 160 -1.87 -8.95 15.99
N SER A 161 -0.63 -8.67 15.59
CA SER A 161 -0.08 -9.08 14.30
C SER A 161 0.24 -10.57 14.22
N MET A 162 0.76 -11.18 15.29
CA MET A 162 1.09 -12.62 15.30
C MET A 162 -0.15 -13.51 15.14
N PRO A 163 -1.26 -13.33 15.90
CA PRO A 163 -2.48 -14.11 15.68
C PRO A 163 -3.14 -13.82 14.32
N ALA A 164 -3.09 -12.58 13.83
CA ALA A 164 -3.60 -12.26 12.49
C ALA A 164 -2.82 -13.01 11.40
N LEU A 165 -1.48 -13.01 11.46
CA LEU A 165 -0.64 -13.75 10.52
C LEU A 165 -0.85 -15.27 10.66
N LEU A 166 -0.89 -15.79 11.88
CA LEU A 166 -1.07 -17.22 12.13
C LEU A 166 -2.44 -17.71 11.63
N THR A 167 -3.50 -16.91 11.81
CA THR A 167 -4.83 -17.22 11.26
C THR A 167 -4.86 -17.14 9.74
N THR A 168 -4.18 -16.17 9.10
CA THR A 168 -4.03 -16.18 7.64
C THR A 168 -3.34 -17.45 7.15
N LEU A 169 -2.25 -17.88 7.82
CA LEU A 169 -1.46 -19.04 7.42
C LEU A 169 -2.26 -20.34 7.57
N ILE A 170 -2.92 -20.53 8.71
CA ILE A 170 -3.77 -21.71 8.97
C ILE A 170 -4.87 -21.78 7.90
N VAL A 171 -5.63 -20.71 7.70
CA VAL A 171 -6.71 -20.71 6.71
C VAL A 171 -6.17 -20.89 5.28
N ALA A 172 -4.97 -20.40 4.97
CA ALA A 172 -4.32 -20.62 3.68
C ALA A 172 -3.93 -22.08 3.44
N VAL A 173 -3.44 -22.79 4.47
CA VAL A 173 -3.02 -24.20 4.37
C VAL A 173 -4.24 -25.14 4.31
N PHE A 174 -5.29 -24.87 5.09
CA PHE A 174 -6.50 -25.70 5.11
C PHE A 174 -7.53 -25.33 4.03
N GLY A 175 -7.41 -24.15 3.41
CA GLY A 175 -8.29 -23.68 2.35
C GLY A 175 -8.08 -24.44 1.04
N LYS A 176 -8.96 -25.41 0.75
CA LYS A 176 -9.02 -26.10 -0.56
C LYS A 176 -10.06 -25.42 -1.48
N GLY A 177 -9.72 -25.20 -2.75
CA GLY A 177 -10.66 -24.81 -3.81
C GLY A 177 -10.80 -23.29 -4.08
N ILE A 178 -11.99 -22.88 -4.53
CA ILE A 178 -12.39 -21.51 -4.96
C ILE A 178 -12.18 -20.42 -3.87
N PHE A 179 -11.81 -20.81 -2.65
CA PHE A 179 -11.59 -19.95 -1.49
C PHE A 179 -10.17 -19.39 -1.37
N ARG A 180 -9.40 -19.29 -2.44
CA ARG A 180 -8.01 -18.78 -2.42
C ARG A 180 -7.84 -17.37 -1.83
N LEU A 181 -8.90 -16.56 -1.80
CA LEU A 181 -8.89 -15.21 -1.24
C LEU A 181 -9.37 -15.12 0.22
N VAL A 182 -10.06 -16.15 0.72
CA VAL A 182 -10.58 -16.20 2.10
C VAL A 182 -9.49 -16.08 3.17
N PRO A 183 -8.28 -16.65 3.01
CA PRO A 183 -7.25 -16.58 4.05
C PRO A 183 -6.84 -15.16 4.43
N ILE A 184 -6.81 -14.25 3.45
CA ILE A 184 -6.41 -12.86 3.70
C ILE A 184 -7.50 -12.13 4.47
N ILE A 185 -8.76 -12.32 4.06
CA ILE A 185 -9.92 -11.69 4.72
C ILE A 185 -10.07 -12.21 6.16
N SER A 186 -9.89 -13.51 6.41
CA SER A 186 -10.01 -14.08 7.75
C SER A 186 -8.98 -13.51 8.73
N GLY A 187 -7.73 -13.35 8.31
CA GLY A 187 -6.72 -12.75 9.19
C GLY A 187 -6.92 -11.26 9.43
N VAL A 188 -7.41 -10.51 8.44
CA VAL A 188 -7.79 -9.09 8.63
C VAL A 188 -8.93 -8.98 9.65
N LEU A 189 -9.94 -9.86 9.57
CA LEU A 189 -11.05 -9.90 10.54
C LEU A 189 -10.56 -10.20 11.96
N VAL A 190 -9.69 -11.20 12.12
CA VAL A 190 -9.11 -11.56 13.42
C VAL A 190 -8.25 -10.41 13.98
N GLY A 191 -7.39 -9.82 13.15
CA GLY A 191 -6.56 -8.68 13.54
C GLY A 191 -7.39 -7.46 13.95
N PHE A 192 -8.48 -7.19 13.23
CA PHE A 192 -9.41 -6.11 13.59
C PHE A 192 -10.16 -6.41 14.90
N ALA A 193 -10.64 -7.63 15.10
CA ALA A 193 -11.32 -8.04 16.33
C ALA A 193 -10.40 -7.90 17.57
N LEU A 194 -9.14 -8.33 17.45
CA LEU A 194 -8.13 -8.16 18.49
C LEU A 194 -7.82 -6.67 18.74
N SER A 195 -7.70 -5.87 17.69
CA SER A 195 -7.48 -4.41 17.81
C SER A 195 -8.62 -3.72 18.56
N PHE A 196 -9.86 -4.16 18.32
CA PHE A 196 -11.04 -3.67 19.03
C PHE A 196 -11.02 -4.06 20.52
N TYR A 197 -10.66 -5.32 20.82
CA TYR A 197 -10.55 -5.82 22.19
C TYR A 197 -9.47 -5.08 23.00
N PHE A 198 -8.31 -4.82 22.40
CA PHE A 198 -7.21 -4.06 23.04
C PHE A 198 -7.45 -2.54 23.07
N GLY A 199 -8.58 -2.04 22.54
CA GLY A 199 -8.94 -0.62 22.61
C GLY A 199 -8.04 0.31 21.80
N VAL A 200 -7.32 -0.21 20.81
CA VAL A 200 -6.41 0.55 19.92
C VAL A 200 -7.20 1.27 18.81
N VAL A 201 -8.50 1.03 18.68
CA VAL A 201 -9.37 1.68 17.70
C VAL A 201 -9.85 3.03 18.24
N ASP A 202 -9.35 4.10 17.62
CA ASP A 202 -9.83 5.47 17.83
C ASP A 202 -11.26 5.61 17.29
N THR A 203 -12.23 5.22 18.11
CA THR A 203 -13.63 5.59 17.88
C THR A 203 -13.81 7.05 18.35
N PRO A 204 -14.48 7.93 17.58
CA PRO A 204 -14.71 9.32 17.99
C PRO A 204 -15.52 9.47 19.29
N ARG A 205 -15.98 8.36 19.88
CA ARG A 205 -16.67 8.27 21.16
C ARG A 205 -15.74 8.02 22.37
N ARG A 206 -14.43 7.79 22.16
CA ARG A 206 -13.42 7.70 23.22
C ARG A 206 -12.48 8.91 23.14
N LEU A 207 -12.88 10.02 23.74
CA LEU A 207 -11.87 10.93 24.28
C LEU A 207 -11.22 10.21 25.46
N PRO A 208 -9.90 9.94 25.47
CA PRO A 208 -9.26 9.48 26.68
C PRO A 208 -9.18 10.67 27.63
N THR A 209 -10.04 10.71 28.65
CA THR A 209 -9.64 11.27 29.94
C THR A 209 -8.64 10.31 30.56
N GLN A 210 -7.40 10.34 30.06
CA GLN A 210 -6.23 9.84 30.78
C GLN A 210 -5.13 10.91 30.75
N PRO A 211 -4.66 11.38 31.91
CA PRO A 211 -3.57 12.34 31.98
C PRO A 211 -2.26 11.59 31.74
N GLY A 212 -1.77 11.56 30.50
CA GLY A 212 -0.45 11.00 30.22
C GLY A 212 -0.10 10.61 28.78
N TRP A 213 -1.01 10.67 27.81
CA TRP A 213 -0.69 10.30 26.42
C TRP A 213 -0.15 11.49 25.61
N PRO A 214 1.01 11.41 24.93
CA PRO A 214 1.61 12.52 24.18
C PRO A 214 0.90 12.89 22.87
N TYR A 215 -0.23 12.26 22.53
CA TYR A 215 -1.02 12.63 21.36
C TYR A 215 -2.14 13.63 21.72
N ARG A 216 -1.77 14.68 22.45
CA ARG A 216 -2.58 15.89 22.45
C ARG A 216 -2.39 16.51 21.07
N ILE A 217 -3.37 16.36 20.19
CA ILE A 217 -3.50 17.21 19.01
C ILE A 217 -3.83 18.61 19.54
N SER A 218 -2.81 19.33 20.00
CA SER A 218 -2.90 20.75 20.25
C SER A 218 -3.06 21.41 18.88
N PRO A 219 -4.18 22.10 18.60
CA PRO A 219 -4.24 22.96 17.43
C PRO A 219 -3.24 24.08 17.69
N HIS A 220 -2.06 24.01 17.08
CA HIS A 220 -1.08 25.07 17.18
C HIS A 220 -1.63 26.29 16.43
N ARG A 221 -2.29 27.19 17.15
CA ARG A 221 -2.83 28.43 16.62
C ARG A 221 -1.68 29.44 16.56
N ASN A 222 -1.12 29.66 15.38
CA ASN A 222 -0.23 30.80 15.15
C ASN A 222 -1.07 32.11 15.15
N SER A 223 -0.48 33.21 15.56
CA SER A 223 -1.06 34.56 15.74
C SER A 223 -1.58 35.25 14.47
N THR A 224 -1.73 34.51 13.36
CA THR A 224 -2.16 35.04 12.05
C THR A 224 -3.24 34.21 11.35
N GLY A 225 -3.88 33.26 12.03
CA GLY A 225 -5.19 32.72 11.61
C GLY A 225 -5.25 31.86 10.33
N ARG A 226 -4.12 31.40 9.77
CA ARG A 226 -4.12 30.44 8.64
C ARG A 226 -3.66 29.05 9.10
N ARG A 227 -4.48 28.03 8.83
CA ARG A 227 -4.18 26.61 9.07
C ARG A 227 -3.20 26.12 8.01
N PHE A 228 -1.95 25.89 8.41
CA PHE A 228 -0.94 25.25 7.56
C PHE A 228 -0.36 24.05 8.29
N CYS A 229 -0.50 22.86 7.70
CA CYS A 229 0.02 21.61 8.24
C CYS A 229 1.40 21.36 7.62
N SER A 230 2.46 21.80 8.28
CA SER A 230 3.84 21.43 7.92
C SER A 230 4.69 21.30 9.19
N SER A 231 5.16 20.09 9.47
CA SER A 231 6.39 19.84 10.24
C SER A 231 6.68 18.35 10.30
N PHE A 232 7.29 17.84 9.22
CA PHE A 232 8.09 16.62 9.21
C PHE A 232 9.45 17.01 9.79
N ARG A 233 9.83 16.53 10.98
CA ARG A 233 11.13 16.83 11.59
C ARG A 233 12.07 15.64 11.32
N SER A 234 12.97 15.81 10.37
CA SER A 234 14.01 14.85 9.98
C SER A 234 15.08 14.66 11.07
N PRO A 235 15.54 13.42 11.34
CA PRO A 235 16.74 13.17 12.14
C PRO A 235 17.95 12.94 11.23
N TRP A 236 18.45 14.00 10.59
CA TRP A 236 19.78 14.02 9.96
C TRP A 236 20.45 15.37 10.22
N ARG A 237 20.97 15.55 11.43
CA ARG A 237 22.04 16.51 11.70
C ARG A 237 23.28 15.71 12.11
N ARG A 238 24.28 15.69 11.24
CA ARG A 238 25.63 15.23 11.55
C ARG A 238 26.24 16.14 12.62
N PRO A 239 27.08 15.64 13.55
CA PRO A 239 27.89 16.50 14.40
C PRO A 239 29.06 17.04 13.56
N SER A 240 29.15 18.36 13.43
CA SER A 240 30.39 19.04 13.07
C SER A 240 31.09 19.45 14.36
N SER A 241 32.39 19.18 14.45
CA SER A 241 33.34 19.83 15.34
C SER A 241 33.15 21.36 15.24
N THR A 242 33.37 22.20 16.27
CA THR A 242 34.61 22.38 17.03
C THR A 242 34.38 23.43 18.14
N SER A 243 35.14 23.30 19.24
CA SER A 243 35.67 24.36 20.15
C SER A 243 34.75 25.11 21.13
N ALA A 244 35.03 25.00 22.44
CA ALA A 244 35.68 26.09 23.21
C ALA A 244 35.77 25.76 24.72
N ALA A 245 36.93 26.13 25.29
CA ALA A 245 37.27 26.32 26.72
C ALA A 245 37.51 25.07 27.60
#